data_AF-A0A958MDM8-F1
#
_entry.id   AF-A0A958MDM8-F1
#
_cell.length_a   1.000
_cell.length_b   1.000
_cell.length_c   1.000
_cell.angle_alpha   90.00
_cell.angle_beta   90.00
_cell.angle_gamma   90.00
#
_symmetry.space_group_name_H-M   'P 1'
#
loop_
_entity.id
_entity.type
_entity.pdbx_description
1 polymer ?
#
loop_
_entity_poly.entity_id
_entity_poly.type
_entity_poly.pdbx_seq_one_letter_code
_entity_poly.pdbx_strand_id
1 'polypeptide(L)'
;MKAKAILFPLVLAFLMTSCASALKKQCEKTNWFEYGKGVALKGKRLNSDNFIPSCEKEEVPVDHGQVDLGFKAGLTQYCSEEGAYQTGRKGQRFTADFCGEKLKTLKARYQKGLTDFCSQDGYKAGSEGYVYESICPKNLEKGFLKEYRKGRIVLLEGKIDSNESEINRLQSEIHSWEADMRQKSHEIVRLSHSNRQLRTTRRYDPDTKTYVEETTSGESDDVKRKIEDLERDQNYTRSRIDSHRRKIGELQNTNRSLKAEIRTLRYAPAT
;
A
#
# COMPACT_ATOMS: atom_id res chain seq x y z
N MET A 1 -36.51 -43.17 -41.33
CA MET A 1 -35.51 -43.07 -40.24
C MET A 1 -34.43 -42.07 -40.65
N LYS A 2 -33.91 -41.33 -39.65
CA LYS A 2 -32.72 -40.46 -39.64
C LYS A 2 -32.89 -39.07 -40.28
N ALA A 3 -32.47 -37.96 -39.70
CA ALA A 3 -32.23 -37.52 -38.33
C ALA A 3 -32.19 -35.97 -38.43
N LYS A 4 -32.86 -35.24 -37.52
CA LYS A 4 -32.91 -33.77 -37.51
C LYS A 4 -31.54 -33.21 -37.13
N ALA A 5 -30.96 -32.35 -37.97
CA ALA A 5 -29.78 -31.56 -37.64
C ALA A 5 -30.19 -30.45 -36.66
N ILE A 6 -29.72 -30.56 -35.42
CA ILE A 6 -29.92 -29.57 -34.36
C ILE A 6 -28.75 -28.59 -34.42
N LEU A 7 -29.07 -27.35 -34.77
CA LEU A 7 -28.19 -26.18 -34.66
C LEU A 7 -27.95 -25.91 -33.16
N PHE A 8 -26.71 -26.04 -32.68
CA PHE A 8 -26.34 -25.74 -31.30
C PHE A 8 -25.72 -24.34 -31.22
N PRO A 9 -26.36 -23.33 -30.61
CA PRO A 9 -25.77 -22.02 -30.49
C PRO A 9 -24.75 -21.99 -29.35
N LEU A 10 -23.67 -21.27 -29.64
CA LEU A 10 -22.55 -20.88 -28.81
C LEU A 10 -23.02 -20.18 -27.52
N VAL A 11 -22.98 -20.88 -26.37
CA VAL A 11 -23.14 -20.24 -25.05
C VAL A 11 -21.75 -20.07 -24.44
N LEU A 12 -21.17 -18.91 -24.72
CA LEU A 12 -19.99 -18.38 -24.03
C LEU A 12 -20.43 -17.96 -22.62
N ALA A 13 -20.35 -18.89 -21.67
CA ALA A 13 -20.56 -18.61 -20.25
C ALA A 13 -19.40 -17.76 -19.72
N PHE A 14 -19.54 -16.44 -19.82
CA PHE A 14 -18.66 -15.46 -19.22
C PHE A 14 -18.86 -15.50 -17.70
N LEU A 15 -18.07 -16.33 -17.00
CA LEU A 15 -18.00 -16.35 -15.55
C LEU A 15 -17.33 -15.05 -15.08
N MET A 16 -18.15 -14.01 -14.88
CA MET A 16 -17.77 -12.82 -14.12
C MET A 16 -17.59 -13.21 -12.66
N THR A 17 -16.40 -13.68 -12.30
CA THR A 17 -15.97 -13.70 -10.89
C THR A 17 -15.72 -12.27 -10.44
N SER A 18 -16.79 -11.60 -9.98
CA SER A 18 -16.69 -10.33 -9.27
C SER A 18 -15.74 -10.50 -8.09
N CYS A 19 -14.55 -9.92 -8.19
CA CYS A 19 -13.66 -9.75 -7.05
C CYS A 19 -14.41 -8.87 -6.04
N ALA A 20 -14.93 -9.45 -4.95
CA ALA A 20 -15.56 -8.66 -3.90
C ALA A 20 -14.59 -7.55 -3.46
N SER A 21 -15.03 -6.29 -3.53
CA SER A 21 -14.19 -5.15 -3.14
C SER A 21 -13.71 -5.38 -1.70
N ALA A 22 -12.45 -5.02 -1.41
CA ALA A 22 -11.91 -5.17 -0.05
C ALA A 22 -12.79 -4.42 0.98
N LEU A 23 -13.39 -3.31 0.57
CA LEU A 23 -14.34 -2.51 1.35
C LEU A 23 -15.62 -3.31 1.66
N LYS A 24 -16.25 -3.93 0.66
CA LYS A 24 -17.45 -4.75 0.86
C LYS A 24 -17.23 -5.82 1.93
N LYS A 25 -16.10 -6.55 1.82
CA LYS A 25 -15.73 -7.58 2.81
C LYS A 25 -15.47 -7.01 4.21
N GLN A 26 -14.99 -5.77 4.31
CA GLN A 26 -14.82 -5.09 5.58
C GLN A 26 -16.17 -4.72 6.20
N CYS A 27 -17.09 -4.17 5.41
CA CYS A 27 -18.44 -3.81 5.83
C CYS A 27 -19.22 -5.04 6.32
N GLU A 28 -19.19 -6.15 5.58
CA GLU A 28 -19.87 -7.41 5.95
C GLU A 28 -19.38 -8.00 7.27
N LYS A 29 -18.11 -7.76 7.63
CA LYS A 29 -17.52 -8.23 8.90
C LYS A 29 -17.65 -7.23 10.05
N THR A 30 -18.18 -6.04 9.78
CA THR A 30 -18.23 -4.97 10.78
C THR A 30 -19.31 -5.25 11.81
N ASN A 31 -18.94 -5.18 13.09
CA ASN A 31 -19.92 -5.08 14.16
C ASN A 31 -20.37 -3.62 14.28
N TRP A 32 -21.58 -3.32 13.81
CA TRP A 32 -22.12 -1.96 13.74
C TRP A 32 -22.23 -1.26 15.11
N PHE A 33 -22.52 -2.01 16.18
CA PHE A 33 -22.55 -1.47 17.53
C PHE A 33 -21.16 -1.04 18.01
N GLU A 34 -20.17 -1.94 17.94
CA GLU A 34 -18.79 -1.60 18.35
C GLU A 34 -18.18 -0.52 17.46
N TYR A 35 -18.56 -0.49 16.19
CA TYR A 35 -18.19 0.56 15.26
C TYR A 35 -18.70 1.93 15.73
N GLY A 36 -20.02 2.06 15.95
CA GLY A 36 -20.63 3.31 16.43
C GLY A 36 -20.05 3.76 17.78
N LYS A 37 -19.86 2.81 18.71
CA LYS A 37 -19.20 3.05 20.01
C LYS A 37 -17.78 3.60 19.82
N GLY A 38 -17.00 3.01 18.91
CA GLY A 38 -15.66 3.45 18.59
C GLY A 38 -15.60 4.86 18.01
N VAL A 39 -16.58 5.28 17.21
CA VAL A 39 -16.66 6.66 16.68
C VAL A 39 -16.85 7.66 17.84
N ALA A 40 -17.77 7.37 18.76
CA ALA A 40 -18.00 8.22 19.93
C ALA A 40 -16.78 8.32 20.85
N LEU A 41 -16.09 7.20 21.11
CA LEU A 41 -14.88 7.17 21.94
C LEU A 41 -13.70 7.94 21.35
N LYS A 42 -13.70 8.18 20.03
CA LYS A 42 -12.74 9.06 19.34
C LYS A 42 -13.13 10.53 19.43
N GLY A 43 -14.25 10.87 20.05
CA GLY A 43 -14.78 12.22 20.11
C GLY A 43 -15.30 12.76 18.77
N LYS A 44 -15.68 11.87 17.85
CA LYS A 44 -16.21 12.22 16.53
C LYS A 44 -17.73 12.06 16.49
N ARG A 45 -18.39 12.80 15.60
CA ARG A 45 -19.81 12.62 15.31
C ARG A 45 -20.00 11.62 14.17
N LEU A 46 -21.09 10.86 14.16
CA LEU A 46 -21.39 9.89 13.09
C LEU A 46 -21.42 10.54 11.71
N ASN A 47 -21.97 11.75 11.59
CA ASN A 47 -22.02 12.49 10.32
C ASN A 47 -20.64 12.91 9.78
N SER A 48 -19.61 12.93 10.61
CA SER A 48 -18.24 13.22 10.21
C SER A 48 -17.48 11.98 9.75
N ASP A 49 -18.12 10.81 9.81
CA ASP A 49 -17.54 9.54 9.43
C ASP A 49 -18.00 9.11 8.03
N ASN A 50 -17.02 8.80 7.17
CA ASN A 50 -17.27 8.42 5.77
C ASN A 50 -17.38 6.91 5.57
N PHE A 51 -17.12 6.09 6.57
CA PHE A 51 -17.12 4.62 6.43
C PHE A 51 -18.53 4.08 6.22
N ILE A 52 -19.49 4.53 7.03
CA ILE A 52 -20.91 4.15 6.91
C ILE A 52 -21.44 4.42 5.49
N PRO A 53 -21.38 5.67 4.95
CA PRO A 53 -21.85 5.92 3.59
C PRO A 53 -21.02 5.22 2.52
N SER A 54 -19.76 4.84 2.80
CA SER A 54 -18.97 4.02 1.88
C SER A 54 -19.47 2.58 1.83
N CYS A 55 -19.94 2.02 2.94
CA CYS A 55 -20.53 0.68 2.97
C CYS A 55 -21.91 0.60 2.29
N GLU A 56 -22.71 1.65 2.43
CA GLU A 56 -24.00 1.76 1.71
C GLU A 56 -23.80 1.79 0.19
N LYS A 57 -22.74 2.49 -0.29
CA LYS A 57 -22.38 2.52 -1.72
C LYS A 57 -21.96 1.16 -2.27
N GLU A 58 -21.46 0.27 -1.42
CA GLU A 58 -21.14 -1.12 -1.78
C GLU A 58 -22.37 -2.05 -1.67
N GLU A 59 -23.56 -1.47 -1.46
CA GLU A 59 -24.85 -2.16 -1.32
C GLU A 59 -24.84 -3.19 -0.17
N VAL A 60 -24.02 -2.96 0.86
CA VAL A 60 -24.00 -3.77 2.09
C VAL A 60 -25.02 -3.20 3.08
N PRO A 61 -25.96 -4.01 3.61
CA PRO A 61 -26.90 -3.55 4.62
C PRO A 61 -26.19 -3.05 5.88
N VAL A 62 -26.40 -1.77 6.21
CA VAL A 62 -25.92 -1.16 7.46
C VAL A 62 -27.04 -1.18 8.49
N ASP A 63 -26.74 -1.71 9.69
CA ASP A 63 -27.68 -1.64 10.81
C ASP A 63 -27.50 -0.30 11.56
N HIS A 64 -28.21 0.73 11.08
CA HIS A 64 -28.19 2.06 11.69
C HIS A 64 -28.67 2.05 13.15
N GLY A 65 -29.59 1.15 13.50
CA GLY A 65 -30.07 1.01 14.88
C GLY A 65 -28.93 0.60 15.82
N GLN A 66 -28.15 -0.40 15.41
CA GLN A 66 -26.96 -0.84 16.17
C GLN A 66 -25.88 0.24 16.20
N VAL A 67 -25.61 0.92 15.08
CA VAL A 67 -24.65 2.05 15.05
C VAL A 67 -25.05 3.12 16.07
N ASP A 68 -26.31 3.55 16.07
CA ASP A 68 -26.81 4.60 16.97
C ASP A 68 -26.78 4.16 18.43
N LEU A 69 -27.16 2.91 18.73
CA LEU A 69 -27.09 2.34 20.07
C LEU A 69 -25.64 2.29 20.57
N GLY A 70 -24.72 1.82 19.73
CA GLY A 70 -23.30 1.78 20.03
C GLY A 70 -22.73 3.17 20.26
N PHE A 71 -23.07 4.13 19.40
CA PHE A 71 -22.63 5.51 19.51
C PHE A 71 -23.11 6.16 20.82
N LYS A 72 -24.40 5.97 21.19
CA LYS A 72 -24.93 6.44 22.48
C LYS A 72 -24.19 5.81 23.66
N ALA A 73 -23.92 4.50 23.62
CA ALA A 73 -23.14 3.82 24.66
C ALA A 73 -21.71 4.37 24.77
N GLY A 74 -21.05 4.62 23.63
CA GLY A 74 -19.72 5.22 23.58
C GLY A 74 -19.71 6.66 24.08
N LEU A 75 -20.74 7.45 23.81
CA LEU A 75 -20.89 8.81 24.31
C LEU A 75 -21.00 8.84 25.84
N THR A 76 -21.80 7.95 26.44
CA THR A 76 -21.89 7.83 27.90
C THR A 76 -20.52 7.60 28.53
N GLN A 77 -19.67 6.78 27.90
CA GLN A 77 -18.31 6.54 28.37
C GLN A 77 -17.38 7.74 28.11
N TYR A 78 -17.39 8.30 26.89
CA TYR A 78 -16.53 9.42 26.49
C TYR A 78 -16.81 10.69 27.30
N CYS A 79 -18.09 11.03 27.50
CA CYS A 79 -18.54 12.20 28.24
C CYS A 79 -18.64 11.96 29.76
N SER A 80 -17.97 10.94 30.28
CA SER A 80 -17.83 10.72 31.72
C SER A 80 -16.55 11.40 32.26
N GLU A 81 -16.49 11.63 33.56
CA GLU A 81 -15.29 12.17 34.22
C GLU A 81 -14.04 11.30 34.01
N GLU A 82 -14.24 9.98 33.97
CA GLU A 82 -13.18 9.02 33.69
C GLU A 82 -12.81 9.03 32.20
N GLY A 83 -13.80 9.08 31.30
CA GLY A 83 -13.58 9.21 29.86
C GLY A 83 -12.72 10.43 29.53
N ALA A 84 -13.10 11.61 30.03
CA ALA A 84 -12.34 12.84 29.85
C ALA A 84 -10.91 12.74 30.38
N TYR A 85 -10.72 12.18 31.58
CA TYR A 85 -9.39 11.95 32.16
C TYR A 85 -8.54 11.00 31.29
N GLN A 86 -9.11 9.89 30.84
CA GLN A 86 -8.41 8.91 30.00
C GLN A 86 -8.07 9.47 28.62
N THR A 87 -8.95 10.29 28.02
CA THR A 87 -8.64 11.01 26.77
C THR A 87 -7.43 11.92 26.97
N GLY A 88 -7.39 12.67 28.07
CA GLY A 88 -6.23 13.51 28.42
C GLY A 88 -4.96 12.70 28.63
N ARG A 89 -5.04 11.58 29.36
CA ARG A 89 -3.90 10.69 29.63
C ARG A 89 -3.30 10.02 28.42
N LYS A 90 -4.11 9.82 27.38
CA LYS A 90 -3.66 9.31 26.08
C LYS A 90 -3.06 10.42 25.19
N GLY A 91 -3.06 11.66 25.66
CA GLY A 91 -2.69 12.83 24.85
C GLY A 91 -3.72 13.13 23.76
N GLN A 92 -4.95 12.63 23.81
CA GLN A 92 -5.90 12.90 22.72
C GLN A 92 -6.61 14.23 22.93
N ARG A 93 -7.08 14.87 21.85
CA ARG A 93 -8.01 16.00 21.96
C ARG A 93 -9.34 15.55 22.54
N PHE A 94 -9.88 16.36 23.45
CA PHE A 94 -11.19 16.14 24.02
C PHE A 94 -12.21 17.14 23.45
N THR A 95 -13.13 16.63 22.64
CA THR A 95 -14.20 17.39 22.00
C THR A 95 -15.44 17.34 22.87
N ALA A 96 -15.64 18.36 23.71
CA ALA A 96 -16.71 18.35 24.70
C ALA A 96 -18.06 18.90 24.18
N ASP A 97 -18.13 19.43 22.97
CA ASP A 97 -19.28 20.20 22.45
C ASP A 97 -20.59 19.40 22.39
N PHE A 98 -20.52 18.08 22.40
CA PHE A 98 -21.68 17.17 22.40
C PHE A 98 -21.90 16.44 23.73
N CYS A 99 -21.14 16.78 24.79
CA CYS A 99 -21.27 16.13 26.10
C CYS A 99 -22.37 16.72 26.99
N GLY A 100 -23.05 17.79 26.55
CA GLY A 100 -24.18 18.37 27.28
C GLY A 100 -23.74 19.06 28.59
N GLU A 101 -24.26 18.60 29.73
CA GLU A 101 -24.02 19.20 31.04
C GLU A 101 -22.64 18.83 31.64
N LYS A 102 -22.25 19.48 32.73
CA LYS A 102 -20.98 19.24 33.46
C LYS A 102 -19.69 19.49 32.66
N LEU A 103 -19.75 20.28 31.59
CA LEU A 103 -18.57 20.63 30.77
C LEU A 103 -17.38 21.16 31.59
N LYS A 104 -17.65 21.96 32.63
CA LYS A 104 -16.59 22.48 33.53
C LYS A 104 -15.84 21.35 34.22
N THR A 105 -16.57 20.37 34.77
CA THR A 105 -16.00 19.21 35.45
C THR A 105 -15.24 18.32 34.45
N LEU A 106 -15.82 18.04 33.28
CA LEU A 106 -15.16 17.24 32.25
C LEU A 106 -13.87 17.89 31.75
N LYS A 107 -13.87 19.20 31.49
CA LYS A 107 -12.65 19.95 31.13
C LYS A 107 -11.58 19.87 32.22
N ALA A 108 -11.96 19.96 33.49
CA ALA A 108 -11.02 19.82 34.61
C ALA A 108 -10.42 18.40 34.69
N ARG A 109 -11.24 17.36 34.49
CA ARG A 109 -10.78 15.96 34.46
C ARG A 109 -9.86 15.70 33.26
N TYR A 110 -10.20 16.22 32.09
CA TYR A 110 -9.36 16.19 30.91
C TYR A 110 -8.00 16.86 31.16
N GLN A 111 -8.01 18.07 31.72
CA GLN A 111 -6.80 18.81 32.05
C GLN A 111 -5.90 18.03 33.02
N LYS A 112 -6.49 17.35 34.01
CA LYS A 112 -5.74 16.47 34.92
C LYS A 112 -5.07 15.33 34.15
N GLY A 113 -5.79 14.69 33.24
CA GLY A 113 -5.22 13.62 32.40
C GLY A 113 -4.12 14.12 31.47
N LEU A 114 -4.28 15.32 30.89
CA LEU A 114 -3.24 15.96 30.08
C LEU A 114 -1.99 16.27 30.90
N THR A 115 -2.14 16.75 32.13
CA THR A 115 -0.99 16.96 33.04
C THR A 115 -0.23 15.65 33.23
N ASP A 116 -0.93 14.55 33.48
CA ASP A 116 -0.31 13.22 33.63
C ASP A 116 0.40 12.75 32.35
N PHE A 117 -0.17 13.02 31.16
CA PHE A 117 0.47 12.72 29.87
C PHE A 117 1.71 13.59 29.63
N CYS A 118 1.59 14.89 29.84
CA CYS A 118 2.66 15.85 29.58
C CYS A 118 3.79 15.79 30.62
N SER A 119 3.53 15.23 31.80
CA SER A 119 4.56 14.92 32.80
C SER A 119 5.28 13.59 32.55
N GLN A 120 4.73 12.71 31.70
CA GLN A 120 5.39 11.47 31.30
C GLN A 120 6.53 11.71 30.30
N ASP A 121 7.26 10.65 29.99
CA ASP A 121 8.37 10.69 29.06
C ASP A 121 7.94 11.00 27.62
N GLY A 122 8.15 12.25 27.20
CA GLY A 122 7.90 12.69 25.83
C GLY A 122 8.71 11.92 24.79
N TYR A 123 9.89 11.40 25.15
CA TYR A 123 10.73 10.60 24.24
C TYR A 123 9.94 9.39 23.72
N LYS A 124 9.29 8.65 24.63
CA LYS A 124 8.49 7.47 24.27
C LYS A 124 7.42 7.81 23.23
N ALA A 125 6.65 8.87 23.48
CA ALA A 125 5.63 9.33 22.53
C ALA A 125 6.24 9.64 21.16
N GLY A 126 7.36 10.36 21.12
CA GLY A 126 8.08 10.64 19.87
C GLY A 126 8.53 9.37 19.14
N SER A 127 9.13 8.43 19.88
CA SER A 127 9.67 7.18 19.32
C SER A 127 8.60 6.19 18.86
N GLU A 128 7.40 6.22 19.45
CA GLU A 128 6.28 5.36 19.07
C GLU A 128 5.48 5.92 17.87
N GLY A 129 5.84 7.12 17.39
CA GLY A 129 5.20 7.74 16.24
C GLY A 129 3.91 8.48 16.58
N TYR A 130 3.70 8.77 17.86
CA TYR A 130 2.64 9.68 18.30
C TYR A 130 2.76 11.02 17.57
N VAL A 131 1.63 11.60 17.18
CA VAL A 131 1.59 12.90 16.49
C VAL A 131 1.15 13.95 17.50
N TYR A 132 2.08 14.82 17.89
CA TYR A 132 1.81 15.84 18.90
C TYR A 132 0.96 17.00 18.37
N GLU A 133 -0.16 17.28 19.04
CA GLU A 133 -1.17 18.26 18.61
C GLU A 133 -1.18 19.58 19.42
N SER A 134 -0.07 19.92 20.11
CA SER A 134 0.08 21.16 20.90
C SER A 134 -1.00 21.33 21.98
N ILE A 135 -1.24 20.26 22.73
CA ILE A 135 -2.30 20.15 23.75
C ILE A 135 -1.76 20.29 25.17
N CYS A 136 -0.44 20.30 25.37
CA CYS A 136 0.10 20.36 26.72
C CYS A 136 -0.09 21.74 27.34
N PRO A 137 -0.20 21.82 28.67
CA PRO A 137 -0.10 23.08 29.37
C PRO A 137 1.26 23.74 29.10
N LYS A 138 1.30 25.06 28.92
CA LYS A 138 2.52 25.82 28.56
C LYS A 138 3.72 25.51 29.46
N ASN A 139 3.49 25.31 30.77
CA ASN A 139 4.54 25.02 31.74
C ASN A 139 5.15 23.62 31.61
N LEU A 140 4.44 22.66 31.01
CA LEU A 140 4.92 21.28 30.79
C LEU A 140 5.36 21.06 29.34
N GLU A 141 4.75 21.77 28.40
CA GLU A 141 4.94 21.61 26.96
C GLU A 141 6.41 21.73 26.55
N LYS A 142 7.14 22.71 27.09
CA LYS A 142 8.56 22.91 26.76
C LYS A 142 9.43 21.70 27.12
N GLY A 143 9.21 21.12 28.30
CA GLY A 143 9.93 19.93 28.75
C GLY A 143 9.55 18.70 27.93
N PHE A 144 8.24 18.50 27.71
CA PHE A 144 7.70 17.41 26.90
C PHE A 144 8.24 17.45 25.47
N LEU A 145 8.17 18.62 24.79
CA LEU A 145 8.61 18.80 23.41
C LEU A 145 10.10 18.52 23.24
N LYS A 146 10.93 18.86 24.22
CA LYS A 146 12.37 18.58 24.18
C LYS A 146 12.63 17.09 24.05
N GLU A 147 12.01 16.26 24.89
CA GLU A 147 12.21 14.81 24.85
C GLU A 147 11.45 14.17 23.67
N TYR A 148 10.24 14.64 23.36
CA TYR A 148 9.47 14.21 22.19
C TYR A 148 10.24 14.39 20.88
N ARG A 149 10.90 15.53 20.67
CA ARG A 149 11.73 15.77 19.47
C ARG A 149 12.85 14.74 19.35
N LYS A 150 13.52 14.39 20.46
CA LYS A 150 14.58 13.36 20.44
C LYS A 150 14.03 12.00 20.04
N GLY A 151 12.96 11.53 20.68
CA GLY A 151 12.35 10.25 20.35
C GLY A 151 11.83 10.20 18.92
N ARG A 152 11.24 11.30 18.44
CA ARG A 152 10.76 11.43 17.07
C ARG A 152 11.91 11.35 16.06
N ILE A 153 13.04 11.99 16.32
CA ILE A 153 14.24 11.89 15.47
C ILE A 153 14.70 10.44 15.37
N VAL A 154 14.79 9.72 16.49
CA VAL A 154 15.19 8.29 16.50
C VAL A 154 14.25 7.44 15.64
N LEU A 155 12.93 7.65 15.74
CA LEU A 155 11.98 6.95 14.88
C LEU A 155 12.18 7.26 13.39
N LEU A 156 12.39 8.54 13.05
CA LEU A 156 12.57 8.97 11.67
C LEU A 156 13.88 8.43 11.08
N GLU A 157 14.96 8.43 11.86
CA GLU A 157 16.26 7.83 11.49
C GLU A 157 16.11 6.33 11.25
N GLY A 158 15.46 5.58 12.15
CA GLY A 158 15.21 4.15 11.93
C GLY A 158 14.38 3.84 10.68
N LYS A 159 13.42 4.70 10.32
CA LYS A 159 12.68 4.59 9.05
C LYS A 159 13.57 4.84 7.84
N ILE A 160 14.46 5.83 7.91
CA ILE A 160 15.42 6.14 6.85
C ILE A 160 16.35 4.94 6.64
N ASP A 161 16.90 4.37 7.70
CA ASP A 161 17.82 3.24 7.64
C ASP A 161 17.16 1.99 7.04
N SER A 162 15.90 1.72 7.41
CA SER A 162 15.10 0.64 6.82
C SER A 162 14.86 0.87 5.33
N ASN A 163 14.51 2.09 4.93
CA ASN A 163 14.32 2.44 3.52
C ASN A 163 15.63 2.37 2.72
N GLU A 164 16.77 2.78 3.30
CA GLU A 164 18.07 2.72 2.66
C GLU A 164 18.54 1.27 2.47
N SER A 165 18.29 0.40 3.45
CA SER A 165 18.54 -1.05 3.33
C SER A 165 17.71 -1.68 2.21
N GLU A 166 16.44 -1.30 2.09
CA GLU A 166 15.57 -1.77 1.01
C GLU A 166 16.03 -1.25 -0.36
N ILE A 167 16.44 0.02 -0.46
CA ILE A 167 17.02 0.58 -1.69
C ILE A 167 18.25 -0.24 -2.13
N ASN A 168 19.17 -0.53 -1.22
CA ASN A 168 20.39 -1.29 -1.52
C ASN A 168 20.06 -2.71 -2.02
N ARG A 169 19.05 -3.36 -1.43
CA ARG A 169 18.55 -4.66 -1.87
C ARG A 169 17.99 -4.59 -3.29
N LEU A 170 17.10 -3.64 -3.56
CA LEU A 170 16.49 -3.45 -4.88
C LEU A 170 17.54 -3.12 -5.96
N GLN A 171 18.54 -2.30 -5.62
CA GLN A 171 19.66 -1.99 -6.51
C GLN A 171 20.51 -3.22 -6.83
N SER A 172 20.78 -4.08 -5.85
CA SER A 172 21.52 -5.33 -6.06
C SER A 172 20.76 -6.30 -6.97
N GLU A 173 19.43 -6.40 -6.81
CA GLU A 173 18.57 -7.20 -7.69
C GLU A 173 18.57 -6.67 -9.13
N ILE A 174 18.44 -5.34 -9.30
CA ILE A 174 18.55 -4.69 -10.62
C ILE A 174 19.90 -5.02 -11.26
N HIS A 175 21.00 -4.87 -10.52
CA HIS A 175 22.34 -5.12 -11.05
C HIS A 175 22.52 -6.56 -11.54
N SER A 176 22.01 -7.53 -10.77
CA SER A 176 22.01 -8.95 -11.14
C SER A 176 21.19 -9.20 -12.42
N TRP A 177 19.98 -8.65 -12.49
CA TRP A 177 19.13 -8.78 -13.68
C TRP A 177 19.70 -8.09 -14.92
N GLU A 178 20.37 -6.95 -14.76
CA GLU A 178 21.06 -6.28 -15.86
C GLU A 178 22.23 -7.12 -16.39
N ALA A 179 22.95 -7.85 -15.52
CA ALA A 179 24.00 -8.77 -15.93
C ALA A 179 23.45 -9.97 -16.72
N ASP A 180 22.38 -10.58 -16.21
CA ASP A 180 21.68 -11.69 -16.87
C ASP A 180 21.08 -11.26 -18.24
N MET A 181 20.48 -10.06 -18.30
CA MET A 181 20.03 -9.44 -19.54
C MET A 181 21.15 -9.31 -20.58
N ARG A 182 22.35 -8.87 -20.16
CA ARG A 182 23.52 -8.78 -21.05
C ARG A 182 23.94 -10.16 -21.56
N GLN A 183 23.98 -11.17 -20.70
CA GLN A 183 24.31 -12.54 -21.10
C GLN A 183 23.31 -13.09 -22.14
N LYS A 184 22.01 -12.91 -21.90
CA LYS A 184 20.95 -13.30 -22.87
C LYS A 184 21.08 -12.53 -24.17
N SER A 185 21.41 -11.24 -24.12
CA SER A 185 21.66 -10.42 -25.30
C SER A 185 22.81 -10.97 -26.15
N HIS A 186 23.92 -11.38 -25.52
CA HIS A 186 25.04 -11.99 -26.23
C HIS A 186 24.66 -13.34 -26.86
N GLU A 187 23.86 -14.17 -26.18
CA GLU A 187 23.37 -15.44 -26.74
C GLU A 187 22.42 -15.21 -27.93
N ILE A 188 21.53 -14.21 -27.86
CA ILE A 188 20.66 -13.83 -29.00
C ILE A 188 21.53 -13.46 -30.22
N VAL A 189 22.56 -12.62 -30.03
CA VAL A 189 23.46 -12.25 -31.12
C VAL A 189 24.20 -13.47 -31.67
N ARG A 190 24.72 -14.36 -30.80
CA ARG A 190 25.39 -15.59 -31.23
C ARG A 190 24.47 -16.47 -32.07
N LEU A 191 23.25 -16.72 -31.57
CA LEU A 191 22.24 -17.54 -32.24
C LEU A 191 21.87 -16.95 -33.60
N SER A 192 21.70 -15.64 -33.67
CA SER A 192 21.38 -14.91 -34.92
C SER A 192 22.46 -15.12 -35.99
N HIS A 193 23.74 -15.11 -35.62
CA HIS A 193 24.84 -15.40 -36.57
C HIS A 193 24.88 -16.87 -37.01
N SER A 194 24.54 -17.80 -36.11
CA SER A 194 24.51 -19.25 -36.41
C SER A 194 23.23 -19.72 -37.11
N ASN A 195 22.24 -18.85 -37.31
CA ASN A 195 20.90 -19.21 -37.77
C ASN A 195 20.85 -19.63 -39.25
N ARG A 196 21.89 -19.36 -40.04
CA ARG A 196 21.91 -19.66 -41.47
C ARG A 196 22.12 -21.16 -41.71
N GLN A 197 21.10 -21.84 -42.21
CA GLN A 197 21.18 -23.24 -42.62
C GLN A 197 20.99 -23.39 -44.14
N LEU A 198 21.71 -24.33 -44.73
CA LEU A 198 21.48 -24.75 -46.12
C LEU A 198 20.39 -25.83 -46.12
N ARG A 199 19.31 -25.58 -46.84
CA ARG A 199 18.22 -26.55 -47.08
C ARG A 199 18.30 -26.98 -48.54
N THR A 200 18.59 -28.26 -48.78
CA THR A 200 18.53 -28.85 -50.12
C THR A 200 17.13 -29.40 -50.35
N THR A 201 16.44 -28.85 -51.35
CA THR A 201 15.13 -29.34 -51.80
C THR A 201 15.28 -29.96 -53.19
N ARG A 202 14.51 -31.00 -53.47
CA ARG A 202 14.44 -31.59 -54.81
C ARG A 202 13.28 -30.97 -55.56
N ARG A 203 13.59 -30.35 -56.69
CA ARG A 203 12.60 -29.76 -57.60
C ARG A 203 12.56 -30.58 -58.88
N TYR A 204 11.37 -30.91 -59.35
CA TYR A 204 11.19 -31.61 -60.62
C TYR A 204 11.31 -30.62 -61.78
N ASP A 205 12.19 -30.93 -62.74
CA ASP A 205 12.36 -30.17 -63.98
C ASP A 205 11.56 -30.87 -65.11
N PRO A 206 10.49 -30.24 -65.63
CA PRO A 206 9.64 -30.82 -66.64
C PRO A 206 10.31 -30.91 -68.03
N ASP A 207 11.32 -30.09 -68.32
CA ASP A 207 11.97 -30.02 -69.62
C ASP A 207 13.02 -31.14 -69.78
N THR A 208 13.79 -31.38 -68.72
CA THR A 208 14.78 -32.47 -68.70
C THR A 208 14.20 -33.78 -68.15
N LYS A 209 12.98 -33.77 -67.60
CA LYS A 209 12.31 -34.88 -66.91
C LYS A 209 13.11 -35.48 -65.75
N THR A 210 13.97 -34.68 -65.12
CA THR A 210 14.82 -35.11 -63.99
C THR A 210 14.54 -34.32 -62.72
N TYR A 211 15.00 -34.82 -61.57
CA TYR A 211 15.05 -34.03 -60.35
C TYR A 211 16.34 -33.22 -60.31
N VAL A 212 16.21 -31.93 -60.03
CA VAL A 212 17.33 -31.03 -59.79
C VAL A 212 17.37 -30.71 -58.29
N GLU A 213 18.56 -30.78 -57.70
CA GLU A 213 18.77 -30.37 -56.30
C GLU A 213 18.99 -28.86 -56.26
N GLU A 214 18.15 -28.16 -55.50
CA GLU A 214 18.24 -26.73 -55.28
C GLU A 214 18.61 -26.50 -53.82
N THR A 215 19.78 -25.92 -53.57
CA THR A 215 20.21 -25.54 -52.23
C THR A 215 19.79 -24.10 -51.97
N THR A 216 18.85 -23.90 -51.05
CA THR A 216 18.42 -22.58 -50.60
C THR A 216 19.00 -22.31 -49.21
N SER A 217 19.37 -21.06 -48.91
CA SER A 217 19.70 -20.69 -47.53
C SER A 217 18.42 -20.27 -46.81
N GLY A 218 18.05 -21.00 -45.75
CA GLY A 218 16.92 -20.71 -44.89
C GLY A 218 17.33 -20.58 -43.43
N GLU A 219 16.47 -19.97 -42.62
CA GLU A 219 16.67 -19.88 -41.17
C GLU A 219 16.18 -21.15 -40.47
N SER A 220 16.75 -21.46 -39.31
CA SER A 220 16.28 -22.56 -38.47
C SER A 220 15.10 -22.11 -37.61
N ASP A 221 13.95 -22.76 -37.77
CA ASP A 221 12.75 -22.49 -36.97
C ASP A 221 12.98 -22.71 -35.46
N ASP A 222 13.90 -23.62 -35.09
CA ASP A 222 14.29 -23.88 -33.70
C ASP A 222 15.10 -22.72 -33.11
N VAL A 223 16.05 -22.18 -33.89
CA VAL A 223 16.86 -21.03 -33.47
C VAL A 223 15.97 -19.79 -33.34
N LYS A 224 15.03 -19.59 -34.27
CA LYS A 224 14.06 -18.50 -34.21
C LYS A 224 13.23 -18.54 -32.93
N ARG A 225 12.64 -19.70 -32.60
CA ARG A 225 11.88 -19.88 -31.35
C ARG A 225 12.72 -19.58 -30.10
N LYS A 226 13.98 -20.03 -30.09
CA LYS A 226 14.90 -19.76 -28.96
C LYS A 226 15.21 -18.27 -28.80
N ILE A 227 15.39 -17.53 -29.89
CA ILE A 227 15.59 -16.07 -29.85
C ILE A 227 14.34 -15.39 -29.29
N GLU A 228 13.15 -15.73 -29.81
CA GLU A 228 11.87 -15.16 -29.35
C GLU A 228 11.64 -15.40 -27.84
N ASP A 229 11.99 -16.58 -27.33
CA ASP A 229 11.89 -16.90 -25.90
C ASP A 229 12.87 -16.08 -25.05
N LEU A 230 14.11 -15.91 -25.51
CA LEU A 230 15.11 -15.05 -24.84
C LEU A 230 14.66 -13.59 -24.82
N GLU A 231 14.11 -13.08 -25.92
CA GLU A 231 13.57 -11.71 -26.00
C GLU A 231 12.37 -11.50 -25.07
N ARG A 232 11.46 -12.49 -24.99
CA ARG A 232 10.32 -12.47 -24.05
C ARG A 232 10.79 -12.37 -22.61
N ASP A 233 11.80 -13.16 -22.24
CA ASP A 233 12.38 -13.15 -20.90
C ASP A 233 13.11 -11.83 -20.59
N GLN A 234 13.80 -11.25 -21.58
CA GLN A 234 14.39 -9.92 -21.45
C GLN A 234 13.33 -8.84 -21.22
N ASN A 235 12.22 -8.89 -21.95
CA ASN A 235 11.11 -7.94 -21.78
C ASN A 235 10.44 -8.07 -20.40
N TYR A 236 10.26 -9.30 -19.91
CA TYR A 236 9.78 -9.55 -18.56
C TYR A 236 10.75 -8.98 -17.50
N THR A 237 12.04 -9.25 -17.65
CA THR A 237 13.09 -8.75 -16.75
C THR A 237 13.17 -7.22 -16.75
N ARG A 238 13.08 -6.58 -17.92
CA ARG A 238 13.01 -5.11 -18.05
C ARG A 238 11.84 -4.53 -17.24
N SER A 239 10.66 -5.13 -17.33
CA SER A 239 9.48 -4.68 -16.60
C SER A 239 9.68 -4.74 -15.08
N ARG A 240 10.40 -5.76 -14.58
CA ARG A 240 10.77 -5.88 -13.17
C ARG A 240 11.77 -4.81 -12.74
N ILE A 241 12.81 -4.57 -13.55
CA ILE A 241 13.79 -3.50 -13.31
C ILE A 241 13.08 -2.14 -13.19
N ASP A 242 12.17 -1.83 -14.11
CA ASP A 242 11.43 -0.57 -14.08
C ASP A 242 10.53 -0.46 -12.83
N SER A 243 9.90 -1.56 -12.41
CA SER A 243 9.15 -1.61 -11.16
C SER A 243 10.04 -1.30 -9.94
N HIS A 244 11.21 -1.92 -9.85
CA HIS A 244 12.16 -1.68 -8.76
C HIS A 244 12.70 -0.25 -8.76
N ARG A 245 13.02 0.30 -9.94
CA ARG A 245 13.47 1.69 -10.10
C ARG A 245 12.40 2.68 -9.61
N ARG A 246 11.13 2.45 -9.94
CA ARG A 246 10.02 3.25 -9.39
C ARG A 246 9.97 3.17 -7.88
N LYS A 247 10.10 1.96 -7.31
CA LYS A 247 10.07 1.78 -5.86
C LYS A 247 11.22 2.48 -5.15
N ILE A 248 12.43 2.40 -5.71
CA ILE A 248 13.60 3.14 -5.21
C ILE A 248 13.30 4.65 -5.20
N GLY A 249 12.72 5.18 -6.28
CA GLY A 249 12.31 6.58 -6.34
C GLY A 249 11.33 6.98 -5.23
N GLU A 250 10.30 6.17 -4.97
CA GLU A 250 9.35 6.39 -3.86
C GLU A 250 10.03 6.42 -2.48
N LEU A 251 10.92 5.46 -2.22
CA LEU A 251 11.66 5.38 -0.96
C LEU A 251 12.60 6.57 -0.78
N GLN A 252 13.29 6.98 -1.84
CA GLN A 252 14.14 8.18 -1.83
C GLN A 252 13.32 9.45 -1.58
N ASN A 253 12.14 9.58 -2.21
CA ASN A 253 11.24 10.72 -1.96
C ASN A 253 10.78 10.74 -0.50
N THR A 254 10.42 9.58 0.04
CA THR A 254 10.04 9.41 1.45
C THR A 254 11.19 9.83 2.37
N ASN A 255 12.41 9.36 2.12
CA ASN A 255 13.59 9.74 2.90
C ASN A 255 13.86 11.25 2.85
N ARG A 256 13.64 11.92 1.70
CA ARG A 256 13.76 13.39 1.63
C ARG A 256 12.77 14.09 2.54
N SER A 257 11.53 13.62 2.61
CA SER A 257 10.50 14.15 3.51
C SER A 257 10.87 13.93 4.99
N LEU A 258 11.28 12.70 5.34
CA LEU A 258 11.72 12.37 6.71
C LEU A 258 12.93 13.20 7.14
N LYS A 259 13.93 13.37 6.25
CA LYS A 259 15.10 14.23 6.51
C LYS A 259 14.72 15.72 6.64
N ALA A 260 13.68 16.18 5.95
CA ALA A 260 13.14 17.52 6.15
C ALA A 260 12.50 17.69 7.54
N GLU A 261 11.69 16.72 7.99
CA GLU A 261 11.12 16.70 9.34
C GLU A 261 12.20 16.66 10.42
N ILE A 262 13.25 15.85 10.27
CA ILE A 262 14.39 15.84 11.22
C ILE A 262 15.03 17.22 11.32
N ARG A 263 15.23 17.93 10.19
CA ARG A 263 15.77 19.29 10.21
C ARG A 263 14.85 20.25 10.98
N THR A 264 13.54 20.21 10.73
CA THR A 264 12.62 21.08 11.48
C THR A 264 12.63 20.78 12.98
N LEU A 265 12.70 19.51 13.38
CA LEU A 265 12.77 19.11 14.79
C LEU A 265 14.07 19.56 15.48
N ARG A 266 15.21 19.50 14.77
CA ARG A 266 16.52 19.93 15.29
C ARG A 266 16.64 21.44 15.45
N TYR A 267 16.05 22.20 14.52
CA TYR A 267 16.14 23.68 14.50
C TYR A 267 14.88 24.38 15.01
N ALA A 268 13.88 23.65 15.49
CA ALA A 268 12.67 24.25 16.03
C ALA A 268 13.02 25.13 17.24
N PRO A 269 12.64 26.42 17.23
CA PRO A 269 12.93 27.32 18.34
C PRO A 269 12.38 26.76 19.65
N ALA A 270 13.12 27.00 20.73
CA ALA A 270 12.68 26.70 22.08
C ALA A 270 11.68 27.78 22.51
N THR A 271 10.46 27.72 21.98
CA THR A 271 9.33 28.51 22.49
C THR A 271 8.98 28.05 23.88
#